data_AF-J8HMK7-F1
#
_entry.id   AF-J8HMK7-F1
#
_cell.length_a   1.000
_cell.length_b   1.000
_cell.length_c   1.000
_cell.angle_alpha   90.00
_cell.angle_beta   90.00
_cell.angle_gamma   90.00
#
_symmetry.space_group_name_H-M   'P 1'
#
loop_
_entity.id
_entity.type
_entity.pdbx_description
1 polymer ?
#
loop_
_entity_poly.entity_id
_entity_poly.type
_entity_poly.pdbx_seq_one_letter_code
_entity_poly.pdbx_strand_id
1 'polypeptide(L)' 'MTLVHWDDDLYLQNGTWKGRHYQWGVEDPFQIKLNAYRVILTRGRDGTIIYIPPKPILDETWNLFKNHLHIPELMF' A
#
# COMPACT_ATOMS: atom_id res chain seq x y z
N MET A 1 -15.00 -5.81 7.72
CA MET A 1 -14.16 -4.61 7.76
C MET A 1 -12.70 -4.99 8.02
N THR A 2 -11.77 -4.47 7.23
CA THR A 2 -10.32 -4.73 7.34
C THR A 2 -9.56 -3.43 7.56
N LEU A 3 -8.53 -3.44 8.42
CA LEU A 3 -7.59 -2.35 8.60
C LEU A 3 -6.23 -2.77 8.03
N VAL A 4 -5.69 -1.98 7.11
CA VAL A 4 -4.40 -2.21 6.47
C VAL A 4 -3.43 -1.11 6.90
N HIS A 5 -2.37 -1.51 7.59
CA HIS A 5 -1.23 -0.64 7.84
C HIS A 5 -0.28 -0.74 6.64
N TRP A 6 -0.30 0.28 5.77
CA TRP A 6 0.51 0.35 4.56
C TRP A 6 1.79 1.11 4.87
N ASP A 7 2.90 0.39 5.04
CA ASP A 7 4.19 1.00 5.38
C ASP A 7 5.16 1.07 4.18
N ASP A 8 6.41 1.46 4.40
CA ASP A 8 7.46 1.60 3.40
C ASP A 8 8.03 0.29 2.84
N ASP A 9 7.35 -0.83 3.10
CA ASP A 9 7.67 -2.12 2.52
C ASP A 9 7.20 -2.24 1.06
N LEU A 10 6.15 -1.51 0.67
CA LEU A 10 5.72 -1.26 -0.72
C LEU A 10 5.30 0.21 -0.86
N TYR A 11 5.90 0.98 -1.76
CA TYR A 11 5.61 2.42 -1.89
C TYR A 11 5.72 2.88 -3.34
N LEU A 12 5.02 3.97 -3.68
CA LEU A 12 5.16 4.61 -4.99
C LEU A 12 6.35 5.58 -4.95
N GLN A 13 7.17 5.54 -5.99
CA GLN A 13 8.26 6.48 -6.19
C GLN A 13 8.43 6.76 -7.69
N ASN A 14 8.33 8.03 -8.08
CA ASN A 14 8.41 8.49 -9.47
C ASN A 14 7.45 7.71 -10.40
N GLY A 15 6.20 7.53 -9.98
CA GLY A 15 5.15 6.82 -10.71
C GLY A 15 5.33 5.30 -10.78
N THR A 16 6.32 4.73 -10.08
CA THR A 16 6.61 3.29 -10.13
C THR A 16 6.58 2.69 -8.73
N TRP A 17 5.95 1.52 -8.59
CA TRP A 17 5.98 0.77 -7.33
C TRP A 17 7.39 0.27 -7.02
N LYS A 18 7.82 0.45 -5.77
CA LYS A 18 9.08 -0.03 -5.20
C LYS A 18 8.78 -0.84 -3.95
N GLY A 19 9.63 -1.82 -3.65
CA GLY A 19 9.51 -2.64 -2.45
C GLY A 19 10.80 -2.68 -1.63
N ARG A 20 10.63 -2.97 -0.34
CA ARG A 20 11.69 -3.23 0.65
C ARG A 20 11.29 -4.43 1.51
N HIS A 21 12.18 -4.92 2.38
CA HIS A 21 11.89 -6.03 3.30
C HIS A 21 11.38 -7.28 2.57
N TYR A 22 12.19 -7.78 1.64
CA TYR A 22 11.87 -8.93 0.82
C TYR A 22 12.06 -10.24 1.57
N GLN A 23 11.24 -11.22 1.22
CA GLN A 23 11.46 -12.61 1.62
C GLN A 23 12.69 -13.17 0.91
N TRP A 24 13.48 -13.94 1.63
CA TRP A 24 14.70 -14.57 1.12
C TRP A 24 14.37 -15.93 0.48
N GLY A 25 15.16 -16.32 -0.53
CA GLY A 25 15.04 -17.64 -1.16
C GLY A 25 13.84 -17.82 -2.09
N VAL A 26 13.31 -16.73 -2.63
CA VAL A 26 12.21 -16.73 -3.60
C VAL A 26 12.66 -16.10 -4.92
N GLU A 27 12.08 -16.54 -6.03
CA GLU A 27 12.49 -16.13 -7.38
C GLU A 27 12.20 -14.64 -7.65
N ASP A 28 10.98 -14.18 -7.36
CA ASP A 28 10.58 -12.78 -7.52
C ASP A 28 9.90 -12.23 -6.24
N PRO A 29 10.70 -11.74 -5.27
CA PRO A 29 10.17 -11.24 -4.02
C PRO A 29 9.33 -9.96 -4.18
N PHE A 30 9.58 -9.17 -5.23
CA PHE A 30 8.83 -7.95 -5.49
C PHE A 30 7.41 -8.28 -6.00
N GLN A 31 7.30 -9.21 -6.94
CA GLN A 31 6.01 -9.69 -7.44
C GLN A 31 5.18 -10.37 -6.34
N ILE A 32 5.82 -11.12 -5.44
CA ILE A 32 5.15 -11.69 -4.26
C ILE A 32 4.55 -10.58 -3.39
N LYS A 33 5.30 -9.49 -3.16
CA LYS A 33 4.81 -8.35 -2.38
C LYS A 33 3.64 -7.63 -3.04
N LEU A 34 3.72 -7.36 -4.35
CA LEU A 34 2.59 -6.80 -5.11
C LEU A 34 1.34 -7.69 -5.01
N ASN A 35 1.52 -9.02 -5.10
CA ASN A 35 0.42 -9.96 -4.97
C ASN A 35 -0.19 -9.96 -3.57
N ALA A 36 0.62 -9.86 -2.52
CA ALA A 36 0.13 -9.75 -1.15
C ALA A 36 -0.78 -8.52 -0.98
N TYR A 37 -0.33 -7.34 -1.42
CA TYR A 37 -1.11 -6.11 -1.36
C TYR A 37 -2.40 -6.20 -2.19
N ARG A 38 -2.33 -6.71 -3.44
CA ARG A 38 -3.51 -6.94 -4.28
C ARG A 38 -4.56 -7.81 -3.58
N VAL A 39 -4.12 -8.89 -2.94
CA VAL A 39 -5.01 -9.81 -2.22
C VAL A 39 -5.62 -9.14 -0.99
N ILE A 40 -4.83 -8.44 -0.18
CA ILE A 40 -5.31 -7.76 1.02
C ILE A 40 -6.36 -6.70 0.65
N LEU A 41 -6.11 -5.89 -0.37
CA LEU A 41 -7.00 -4.81 -0.79
C LEU A 41 -8.33 -5.31 -1.36
N THR A 42 -8.35 -6.49 -1.98
CA THR A 42 -9.55 -7.05 -2.63
C THR A 42 -10.39 -7.95 -1.73
N ARG A 43 -9.91 -8.30 -0.52
CA ARG A 43 -10.63 -9.19 0.40
C ARG A 43 -11.54 -8.49 1.41
N GLY A 44 -11.50 -7.16 1.51
CA GLY A 44 -12.42 -6.39 2.34
C GLY A 44 -13.84 -6.36 1.76
N ARG A 45 -14.69 -7.34 2.10
CA ARG A 45 -16.05 -7.47 1.56
C ARG A 45 -16.93 -6.24 1.76
N ASP A 46 -16.90 -5.67 2.96
CA ASP A 46 -17.72 -4.50 3.33
C ASP A 46 -16.94 -3.18 3.23
N GLY A 47 -15.64 -3.25 2.95
CA GLY A 47 -14.74 -2.10 2.95
C GLY A 47 -13.44 -2.34 3.73
N THR A 48 -12.45 -1.50 3.39
CA THR A 48 -11.09 -1.51 3.94
C THR A 48 -10.71 -0.10 4.38
N ILE A 49 -10.21 0.04 5.60
CA ILE A 49 -9.54 1.26 6.07
C ILE A 49 -8.04 1.07 5.80
N ILE A 50 -7.42 2.03 5.13
CA ILE A 50 -5.99 2.03 4.86
C ILE A 50 -5.37 3.15 5.69
N TYR A 51 -4.43 2.78 6.54
CA TYR A 51 -3.60 3.72 7.27
C TYR A 51 -2.22 3.78 6.60
N ILE A 52 -1.80 5.00 6.26
CA ILE A 52 -0.47 5.30 5.71
C ILE A 52 0.23 6.19 6.76
N PRO A 53 1.34 5.76 7.36
CA PRO A 53 2.05 6.59 8.33
C PRO A 53 2.66 7.82 7.65
N PRO A 54 2.77 8.96 8.34
CA PRO A 54 3.29 10.21 7.77
C PRO A 54 4.82 10.17 7.61
N LYS A 55 5.29 9.35 6.68
CA LYS A 55 6.70 9.22 6.29
C LYS A 55 6.90 9.86 4.91
N PRO A 56 7.94 10.69 4.68
CA PRO A 56 8.16 11.35 3.38
C PRO A 56 8.24 10.39 2.19
N ILE A 57 8.74 9.16 2.40
CA ILE A 57 8.80 8.12 1.36
C ILE A 57 7.42 7.63 0.89
N LEU A 58 6.38 7.88 1.70
CA LEU A 58 5.00 7.51 1.43
C LEU A 58 4.16 8.68 0.92
N ASP A 59 4.72 9.89 0.77
CA ASP A 59 3.96 11.07 0.32
C ASP A 59 3.33 10.82 -1.06
N GLU A 60 4.07 10.20 -1.97
CA GLU A 60 3.56 9.87 -3.30
C GLU A 60 2.47 8.80 -3.24
N THR A 61 2.66 7.76 -2.40
CA THR A 61 1.64 6.75 -2.12
C THR A 61 0.37 7.41 -1.58
N TRP A 62 0.48 8.27 -0.56
CA TRP A 62 -0.64 9.01 0.02
C TRP A 62 -1.36 9.86 -1.04
N ASN A 63 -0.60 10.61 -1.85
CA ASN A 63 -1.17 11.43 -2.92
C ASN A 63 -1.91 10.60 -3.98
N LEU A 64 -1.43 9.38 -4.28
CA LEU A 64 -2.16 8.45 -5.14
C LEU A 64 -3.53 8.11 -4.54
N PHE A 65 -3.58 7.69 -3.27
CA PHE A 65 -4.84 7.33 -2.60
C PHE A 65 -5.80 8.52 -2.50
N LYS A 66 -5.29 9.68 -2.07
CA LYS A 66 -6.10 10.86 -1.80
C LYS A 66 -6.49 11.63 -3.06
N ASN A 67 -5.52 12.00 -3.90
CA ASN A 67 -5.73 12.95 -4.99
C ASN A 67 -6.06 12.27 -6.32
N HIS A 68 -5.51 11.07 -6.58
CA HIS A 68 -5.75 10.37 -7.85
C HIS A 68 -6.95 9.41 -7.75
N LEU A 69 -7.00 8.61 -6.69
CA LEU A 69 -8.07 7.64 -6.46
C LEU A 69 -9.27 8.23 -5.69
N HIS A 70 -9.13 9.45 -5.16
CA HIS A 70 -10.20 10.16 -4.45
C HIS A 70 -10.80 9.36 -3.28
N ILE A 71 -9.97 8.60 -2.57
CA ILE A 71 -10.42 7.79 -1.43
C ILE A 71 -10.73 8.72 -0.25
N PRO A 72 -11.92 8.61 0.38
CA PRO A 72 -12.30 9.47 1.50
C PRO A 72 -11.34 9.35 2.68
N GLU A 73 -10.92 10.49 3.22
CA GLU A 73 -10.13 10.57 4.44
C GLU A 73 -11.06 10.49 5.66
N LEU A 74 -10.71 9.63 6.62
CA LEU A 74 -11.41 9.55 7.90
C LEU A 74 -10.73 10.51 8.87
N MET A 75 -11.44 11.55 9.30
CA MET A 75 -11.00 12.49 10.33
C MET A 75 -11.60 12.04 11.67
N PHE A 76 -10.76 11.82 12.67
CA PHE A 76 -11.15 11.45 14.03
C PHE A 76 -10.69 12.52 15.01
#